data_AF-A0A016W4E9-F1
#
_entry.id   AF-A0A016W4E9-F1
#
_cell.length_a   1.000
_cell.length_b   1.000
_cell.length_c   1.000
_cell.angle_alpha   90.00
_cell.angle_beta   90.00
_cell.angle_gamma   90.00
#
_symmetry.space_group_name_H-M   'P 1'
#
loop_
_entity.id
_entity.type
_entity.pdbx_description
1 polymer ?
#
loop_
_entity_poly.entity_id
_entity_poly.type
_entity_poly.pdbx_seq_one_letter_code
_entity_poly.pdbx_strand_id
1 'polypeptide(L)'
;MKTKLDRSTIAIRTADGSDMNILGSSNAAFTIFDRKGRPTKGTGCCYVTESIDLLGLMWCIQMHDYKELREQHNCKIASAAIENARDDIVNRLKTRFADVFSPGLGRCTKTKARLFLKPEARPIYRQKRPVQFASQAAVNARIDSLVSEGVLGPID
;
A
#
# COMPACT_ATOMS: atom_id res chain seq x y z
N MET A 1 -22.29 -45.75 -26.72
CA MET A 1 -21.52 -44.70 -27.42
C MET A 1 -20.40 -44.27 -26.47
N LYS A 2 -19.15 -44.73 -26.68
CA LYS A 2 -18.02 -44.39 -25.78
C LYS A 2 -17.53 -42.99 -26.16
N THR A 3 -17.72 -42.02 -25.29
CA THR A 3 -17.10 -40.69 -25.39
C THR A 3 -15.58 -40.86 -25.36
N LYS A 4 -14.90 -40.39 -26.41
CA LYS A 4 -13.43 -40.44 -26.51
C LYS A 4 -12.88 -39.35 -25.59
N LEU A 5 -12.02 -39.74 -24.66
CA LEU A 5 -11.30 -38.80 -23.79
C LEU A 5 -10.11 -38.21 -24.55
N ASP A 6 -9.91 -36.91 -24.38
CA ASP A 6 -8.72 -36.24 -24.89
C ASP A 6 -7.55 -36.46 -23.92
N ARG A 7 -6.34 -36.59 -24.47
CA ARG A 7 -5.13 -36.76 -23.66
C ARG A 7 -4.85 -35.47 -22.88
N SER A 8 -4.89 -35.56 -21.56
CA SER A 8 -4.54 -34.45 -20.66
C SER A 8 -3.04 -34.43 -20.38
N THR A 9 -2.44 -33.23 -20.32
CA THR A 9 -1.02 -32.99 -19.98
C THR A 9 -0.82 -32.28 -18.65
N ILE A 10 -1.90 -32.10 -17.87
CA ILE A 10 -1.87 -31.36 -16.61
C ILE A 10 -1.41 -32.29 -15.48
N ALA A 11 -0.48 -31.82 -14.66
CA ALA A 11 -0.12 -32.47 -13.41
C ALA A 11 -1.05 -31.96 -12.29
N ILE A 12 -1.89 -32.84 -11.73
CA ILE A 12 -2.74 -32.54 -10.57
C ILE A 12 -2.23 -33.32 -9.37
N ARG A 13 -2.24 -32.68 -8.20
CA ARG A 13 -1.90 -33.30 -6.92
C ARG A 13 -3.12 -33.36 -6.01
N THR A 14 -3.19 -34.39 -5.19
CA THR A 14 -4.16 -34.52 -4.09
C THR A 14 -3.81 -33.56 -2.95
N ALA A 15 -4.74 -33.41 -2.00
CA ALA A 15 -4.56 -32.50 -0.85
C ALA A 15 -3.37 -32.88 0.06
N ASP A 16 -2.96 -34.16 0.04
CA ASP A 16 -1.76 -34.66 0.74
C ASP A 16 -0.45 -34.45 -0.05
N GLY A 17 -0.53 -33.90 -1.26
CA GLY A 17 0.62 -33.59 -2.11
C GLY A 17 1.10 -34.75 -3.00
N SER A 18 0.45 -35.92 -2.94
CA SER A 18 0.77 -37.02 -3.86
C SER A 18 0.25 -36.74 -5.29
N ASP A 19 0.86 -37.37 -6.29
CA ASP A 19 0.49 -37.17 -7.69
C ASP A 19 -0.79 -37.95 -8.01
N MET A 20 -1.72 -37.30 -8.71
CA MET A 20 -3.00 -37.91 -9.09
C MET A 20 -2.99 -38.29 -10.58
N ASN A 21 -3.24 -39.57 -10.87
CA ASN A 21 -3.28 -40.08 -12.24
C ASN A 21 -4.55 -39.61 -12.97
N ILE A 22 -4.37 -38.95 -14.12
CA ILE A 22 -5.47 -38.46 -14.98
C ILE A 22 -5.54 -39.32 -16.23
N LEU A 23 -6.66 -40.01 -16.42
CA LEU A 23 -6.92 -40.87 -17.58
C LEU A 23 -7.20 -40.06 -18.85
N GLY A 24 -7.77 -38.87 -18.68
CA GLY A 24 -8.00 -37.94 -19.77
C GLY A 24 -8.92 -36.79 -19.37
N SER A 25 -9.23 -35.94 -20.33
CA SER A 25 -10.11 -34.79 -20.15
C SER A 25 -11.24 -34.82 -21.17
N SER A 26 -12.38 -34.25 -20.80
CA SER A 26 -13.50 -34.04 -21.72
C SER A 26 -14.20 -32.73 -21.41
N ASN A 27 -14.61 -32.00 -22.45
CA ASN A 27 -15.50 -30.86 -22.29
C ASN A 27 -16.95 -31.34 -22.14
N ALA A 28 -17.57 -30.97 -21.04
CA ALA A 28 -18.95 -31.33 -20.73
C ALA A 28 -19.81 -30.08 -20.58
N ALA A 29 -21.04 -30.16 -21.10
CA ALA A 29 -22.10 -29.24 -20.70
C ALA A 29 -22.64 -29.68 -19.34
N PHE A 30 -22.83 -28.73 -18.43
CA PHE A 30 -23.31 -29.01 -17.09
C PHE A 30 -24.40 -28.03 -16.69
N THR A 31 -25.15 -28.40 -15.65
CA THR A 31 -26.11 -27.51 -14.98
C THR A 31 -25.82 -27.55 -13.49
N ILE A 32 -25.54 -26.39 -12.90
CA ILE A 32 -25.36 -26.27 -11.44
C ILE A 32 -26.59 -25.60 -10.85
N PHE A 33 -27.08 -26.14 -9.75
CA PHE A 33 -28.20 -25.58 -9.01
C PHE A 33 -27.66 -24.81 -7.80
N ASP A 34 -28.09 -23.56 -7.65
CA ASP A 34 -27.75 -22.78 -6.46
C ASP A 34 -28.54 -23.25 -5.23
N ARG A 35 -28.29 -22.63 -4.06
CA ARG A 35 -29.01 -22.95 -2.81
C ARG A 35 -30.53 -22.72 -2.90
N LYS A 36 -30.99 -21.91 -3.86
CA LYS A 36 -32.40 -21.63 -4.12
C LYS A 36 -32.97 -22.52 -5.24
N GLY A 37 -32.21 -23.49 -5.73
CA GLY A 37 -32.60 -24.41 -6.81
C GLY A 37 -32.59 -23.78 -8.21
N ARG A 38 -32.00 -22.59 -8.40
CA ARG A 38 -31.94 -21.93 -9.70
C ARG A 38 -30.86 -22.60 -10.57
N PRO A 39 -31.19 -23.06 -11.79
CA PRO A 39 -30.23 -23.72 -12.66
C PRO A 39 -29.33 -22.69 -13.39
N THR A 40 -28.03 -22.91 -13.34
CA THR A 40 -27.02 -22.22 -14.15
C THR A 40 -26.42 -23.21 -15.12
N LYS A 41 -26.65 -23.01 -16.42
CA LYS A 41 -26.04 -23.82 -17.47
C LYS A 41 -24.63 -23.31 -17.78
N GLY A 42 -23.72 -24.23 -18.00
CA GLY A 42 -22.33 -23.92 -18.30
C GLY A 42 -21.64 -25.02 -19.09
N THR A 43 -20.42 -24.74 -19.50
CA THR A 43 -19.54 -25.70 -20.18
C THR A 43 -18.18 -25.68 -19.52
N GLY A 44 -17.60 -26.84 -19.26
CA GLY A 44 -16.30 -26.90 -18.60
C GLY A 44 -15.59 -28.22 -18.84
N CYS A 45 -14.29 -28.19 -18.60
CA CYS A 45 -13.45 -29.38 -18.70
C CYS A 45 -13.61 -30.23 -17.43
N CYS A 46 -13.90 -31.50 -17.62
CA CYS A 46 -13.90 -32.54 -16.59
C CYS A 46 -12.65 -33.40 -16.78
N TYR A 47 -11.91 -33.65 -15.70
CA TYR A 47 -10.77 -34.55 -15.73
C TYR A 47 -11.15 -35.88 -15.09
N VAL A 48 -11.01 -36.97 -15.85
CA VAL A 48 -11.38 -38.30 -15.41
C VAL A 48 -10.17 -38.95 -14.76
N THR A 49 -10.35 -39.43 -13.53
CA THR A 49 -9.34 -40.25 -12.83
C THR A 49 -9.88 -41.66 -12.63
N GLU A 50 -9.11 -42.52 -11.97
CA GLU A 50 -9.50 -43.92 -11.73
C GLU A 50 -10.70 -44.06 -10.78
N SER A 51 -10.87 -43.12 -9.85
CA SER A 51 -11.85 -43.24 -8.76
C SER A 51 -12.87 -42.10 -8.72
N ILE A 52 -12.50 -40.89 -9.15
CA ILE A 52 -13.36 -39.70 -9.10
C ILE A 52 -13.18 -38.79 -10.32
N ASP A 53 -14.27 -38.16 -10.76
CA ASP A 53 -14.21 -37.10 -11.75
C ASP A 53 -13.90 -35.76 -11.07
N LEU A 54 -12.85 -35.09 -11.52
CA LEU A 54 -12.43 -33.81 -10.97
C LEU A 54 -13.09 -32.67 -11.73
N LEU A 55 -13.91 -31.92 -11.01
CA LEU A 55 -14.54 -30.70 -11.48
C LEU A 55 -13.77 -29.49 -10.95
N GLY A 56 -13.22 -28.69 -11.85
CA GLY A 56 -12.37 -27.55 -11.49
C GLY A 56 -13.15 -26.29 -11.13
N LEU A 57 -12.44 -25.32 -10.54
CA LEU A 57 -12.96 -23.98 -10.23
C LEU A 57 -13.59 -23.27 -11.46
N MET A 58 -13.14 -23.62 -12.67
CA MET A 58 -13.67 -23.12 -13.95
C MET A 58 -15.18 -23.38 -14.15
N TRP A 59 -15.76 -24.32 -13.42
CA TRP A 59 -17.20 -24.58 -13.43
C TRP A 59 -17.91 -23.58 -12.50
N CYS A 60 -17.34 -23.36 -11.31
CA CYS A 60 -17.86 -22.43 -10.31
C CYS A 60 -17.79 -20.97 -10.76
N ILE A 61 -16.79 -20.55 -11.54
CA ILE A 61 -16.70 -19.16 -12.01
C ILE A 61 -17.86 -18.72 -12.92
N GLN A 62 -18.63 -19.68 -13.45
CA GLN A 62 -19.78 -19.40 -14.31
C GLN A 62 -21.02 -19.04 -13.50
N MET A 63 -21.03 -19.34 -12.19
CA MET A 63 -22.11 -18.99 -11.27
C MET A 63 -22.23 -17.48 -11.07
N HIS A 64 -23.46 -16.99 -10.96
CA HIS A 64 -23.75 -15.60 -10.62
C HIS A 64 -23.10 -15.20 -9.28
N ASP A 65 -23.29 -16.01 -8.24
CA ASP A 65 -22.81 -15.72 -6.88
C ASP A 65 -21.27 -15.59 -6.83
N TYR A 66 -20.55 -16.41 -7.62
CA TYR A 66 -19.10 -16.32 -7.73
C TYR A 66 -18.64 -15.04 -8.44
N LYS A 67 -19.36 -14.63 -9.49
CA LYS A 67 -19.09 -13.37 -10.21
C LYS A 67 -19.34 -12.16 -9.32
N GLU A 68 -20.44 -12.16 -8.57
CA GLU A 68 -20.78 -11.11 -7.62
C GLU A 68 -19.73 -11.00 -6.51
N LEU A 69 -19.32 -12.13 -5.90
CA LEU A 69 -18.25 -12.17 -4.91
C LEU A 69 -16.93 -11.62 -5.47
N ARG A 70 -16.57 -12.02 -6.70
CA ARG A 70 -15.37 -11.55 -7.40
C ARG A 70 -15.42 -10.05 -7.67
N GLU A 71 -16.58 -9.50 -8.00
CA GLU A 71 -16.77 -8.07 -8.24
C GLU A 71 -16.71 -7.27 -6.94
N GLN A 72 -17.35 -7.75 -5.86
CA GLN A 72 -17.31 -7.15 -4.53
C GLN A 72 -15.87 -7.04 -3.98
N HIS A 73 -15.04 -8.07 -4.18
CA HIS A 73 -13.66 -8.08 -3.68
C HIS A 73 -12.63 -7.39 -4.60
N ASN A 74 -12.91 -7.25 -5.91
CA ASN A 74 -12.01 -6.57 -6.86
C ASN A 74 -12.32 -5.07 -7.03
N CYS A 75 -13.01 -4.44 -6.08
CA CYS A 75 -13.35 -3.02 -6.11
C CYS A 75 -12.10 -2.12 -6.07
N LYS A 76 -11.47 -1.91 -7.23
CA LYS A 76 -10.50 -0.82 -7.49
C LYS A 76 -11.10 0.57 -7.23
N ILE A 77 -12.44 0.67 -7.20
CA ILE A 77 -13.16 1.90 -6.85
C ILE A 77 -12.92 2.27 -5.37
N ALA A 78 -12.68 1.30 -4.49
CA ALA A 78 -12.39 1.58 -3.09
C ALA A 78 -11.03 2.30 -2.91
N SER A 79 -10.01 1.97 -3.70
CA SER A 79 -8.69 2.62 -3.57
C SER A 79 -8.71 4.07 -4.03
N ALA A 80 -9.33 4.36 -5.18
CA ALA A 80 -9.46 5.73 -5.67
C ALA A 80 -10.34 6.61 -4.76
N ALA A 81 -11.41 6.06 -4.19
CA ALA A 81 -12.25 6.77 -3.22
C ALA A 81 -11.48 7.08 -1.92
N ILE A 82 -10.62 6.17 -1.46
CA ILE A 82 -9.76 6.38 -0.28
C ILE A 82 -8.71 7.47 -0.55
N GLU A 83 -8.09 7.46 -1.73
CA GLU A 83 -7.11 8.49 -2.14
C GLU A 83 -7.76 9.87 -2.21
N ASN A 84 -8.91 9.99 -2.87
CA ASN A 84 -9.66 11.24 -2.93
C ASN A 84 -10.09 11.74 -1.53
N ALA A 85 -10.53 10.84 -0.65
CA ALA A 85 -10.86 11.17 0.73
C ALA A 85 -9.64 11.66 1.53
N ARG A 86 -8.46 11.07 1.28
CA ARG A 86 -7.20 11.51 1.90
C ARG A 86 -6.84 12.92 1.45
N ASP A 87 -6.91 13.20 0.16
CA ASP A 87 -6.56 14.51 -0.40
C ASP A 87 -7.52 15.60 0.09
N ASP A 88 -8.82 15.30 0.18
CA ASP A 88 -9.80 16.20 0.79
C ASP A 88 -9.45 16.53 2.25
N ILE A 89 -9.12 15.52 3.06
CA ILE A 89 -8.72 15.72 4.45
C ILE A 89 -7.46 16.59 4.55
N VAL A 90 -6.44 16.31 3.74
CA VAL A 90 -5.19 17.09 3.73
C VAL A 90 -5.46 18.53 3.32
N ASN A 91 -6.25 18.76 2.26
CA ASN A 91 -6.61 20.10 1.80
C ASN A 91 -7.40 20.87 2.85
N ARG A 92 -8.33 20.20 3.54
CA ARG A 92 -9.08 20.79 4.64
C ARG A 92 -8.18 21.17 5.81
N LEU A 93 -7.20 20.34 6.16
CA LEU A 93 -6.23 20.65 7.21
C LEU A 93 -5.31 21.81 6.83
N LYS A 94 -4.78 21.82 5.60
CA LYS A 94 -3.96 22.92 5.09
C LYS A 94 -4.72 24.24 5.08
N THR A 95 -5.99 24.21 4.69
CA THR A 95 -6.85 25.40 4.67
C THR A 95 -7.15 25.89 6.09
N ARG A 96 -7.51 24.98 7.00
CA ARG A 96 -7.89 25.32 8.37
C ARG A 96 -6.70 25.78 9.22
N PHE A 97 -5.51 25.26 8.97
CA PHE A 97 -4.30 25.52 9.75
C PHE A 97 -3.18 26.06 8.87
N ALA A 98 -3.50 27.03 8.00
CA ALA A 98 -2.56 27.59 7.01
C ALA A 98 -1.21 27.97 7.62
N ASP A 99 -1.20 28.60 8.79
CA ASP A 99 0.01 29.02 9.49
C ASP A 99 0.92 27.84 9.87
N VAL A 100 0.36 26.69 10.26
CA VAL A 100 1.11 25.48 10.62
C VAL A 100 1.79 24.86 9.40
N PHE A 101 1.18 25.00 8.22
CA PHE A 101 1.70 24.48 6.95
C PHE A 101 2.45 25.55 6.14
N SER A 102 2.61 26.76 6.67
CA SER A 102 3.36 27.82 6.02
C SER A 102 4.84 27.41 5.87
N PRO A 103 5.49 27.72 4.74
CA PRO A 103 6.90 27.41 4.58
C PRO A 103 7.75 28.27 5.53
N GLY A 104 8.74 27.66 6.17
CA GLY A 104 9.69 28.35 7.06
C GLY A 104 9.75 27.75 8.47
N LEU A 105 10.46 28.44 9.36
CA LEU A 105 10.58 28.05 10.76
C LEU A 105 9.47 28.68 11.60
N GLY A 106 8.80 27.85 12.41
CA GLY A 106 7.86 28.34 13.41
C GLY A 106 8.56 28.86 14.66
N ARG A 107 7.96 29.85 15.33
CA ARG A 107 8.44 30.39 16.62
C ARG A 107 7.58 29.88 17.76
N CYS A 108 8.20 29.15 18.71
CA CYS A 108 7.51 28.77 19.94
C CYS A 108 7.22 30.02 20.79
N THR A 109 5.94 30.27 21.08
CA THR A 109 5.48 31.41 21.90
C THR A 109 5.10 31.00 23.31
N LYS A 110 5.03 29.70 23.60
CA LYS A 110 4.53 29.17 24.87
C LYS A 110 5.57 29.12 25.99
N THR A 111 6.83 28.91 25.63
CA THR A 111 7.92 28.71 26.61
C THR A 111 9.18 29.43 26.16
N LYS A 112 9.92 30.00 27.12
CA LYS A 112 11.27 30.52 26.92
C LYS A 112 12.28 29.60 27.58
N ALA A 113 13.30 29.18 26.82
CA ALA A 113 14.41 28.41 27.38
C ALA A 113 15.20 29.28 28.35
N ARG A 114 15.56 28.72 29.51
CA ARG A 114 16.44 29.35 30.51
C ARG A 114 17.63 28.44 30.74
N LEU A 115 18.83 29.02 30.68
CA LEU A 115 20.06 28.32 31.01
C LEU A 115 20.40 28.59 32.47
N PHE A 116 20.66 27.52 33.24
CA PHE A 116 21.12 27.61 34.61
C PHE A 116 22.62 27.33 34.65
N LEU A 117 23.37 28.26 35.24
CA LEU A 117 24.81 28.11 35.38
C LEU A 117 25.14 27.19 36.55
N LYS A 118 26.23 26.43 36.41
CA LYS A 118 26.81 25.72 37.55
C LYS A 118 27.40 26.74 38.55
N PRO A 119 27.49 26.38 39.84
CA PRO A 119 28.25 27.18 40.80
C PRO A 119 29.66 27.48 40.26
N GLU A 120 30.15 28.70 40.48
CA GLU A 120 31.47 29.20 40.02
C GLU A 120 31.68 29.33 38.50
N ALA A 121 30.64 29.20 37.67
CA ALA A 121 30.79 29.41 36.23
C ALA A 121 31.13 30.88 35.91
N ARG A 122 32.14 31.11 35.06
CA ARG A 122 32.58 32.43 34.60
C ARG A 122 32.49 32.52 33.07
N PRO A 123 32.08 33.67 32.50
CA PRO A 123 32.13 33.88 31.05
C PRO A 123 33.57 33.76 30.53
N ILE A 124 33.73 33.13 29.36
CA ILE A 124 35.03 32.97 28.69
C ILE A 124 34.88 33.47 27.26
N TYR A 125 35.65 34.48 26.90
CA TYR A 125 35.78 34.90 25.51
C TYR A 125 36.64 33.89 24.74
N ARG A 126 36.16 33.44 23.58
CA ARG A 126 36.91 32.57 22.68
C ARG A 126 36.96 33.20 21.30
N GLN A 127 38.16 33.33 20.73
CA GLN A 127 38.33 33.80 19.36
C GLN A 127 37.66 32.84 18.37
N LYS A 128 37.17 33.40 17.25
CA LYS A 128 36.55 32.61 16.18
C LYS A 128 37.54 31.56 15.64
N ARG A 129 37.05 30.37 15.34
CA ARG A 129 37.85 29.35 14.65
C ARG A 129 37.97 29.73 13.16
N PRO A 130 39.14 29.54 12.52
CA PRO A 130 39.27 29.69 11.08
C PRO A 130 38.32 28.74 10.35
N VAL A 131 37.55 29.26 9.41
CA VAL A 131 36.72 28.48 8.50
C VAL A 131 37.51 28.27 7.21
N GLN A 132 37.47 27.07 6.65
CA GLN A 132 38.14 26.77 5.39
C GLN A 132 37.57 27.65 4.27
N PHE A 133 38.44 28.18 3.41
CA PHE A 133 38.04 29.08 2.32
C PHE A 133 36.91 28.51 1.46
N ALA A 134 37.00 27.22 1.09
CA ALA A 134 36.00 26.53 0.28
C ALA A 134 34.60 26.49 0.93
N SER A 135 34.51 26.53 2.27
CA SER A 135 33.23 26.50 3.00
C SER A 135 32.73 27.88 3.40
N GLN A 136 33.55 28.93 3.26
CA GLN A 136 33.24 30.26 3.80
C GLN A 136 31.96 30.84 3.20
N ALA A 137 31.77 30.71 1.88
CA ALA A 137 30.58 31.22 1.19
C ALA A 137 29.30 30.53 1.68
N ALA A 138 29.32 29.20 1.81
CA ALA A 138 28.18 28.43 2.27
C ALA A 138 27.82 28.74 3.73
N VAL A 139 28.82 28.87 4.60
CA VAL A 139 28.62 29.23 6.02
C VAL A 139 28.01 30.63 6.14
N ASN A 140 28.56 31.61 5.43
CA ASN A 140 28.04 32.99 5.46
C ASN A 140 26.60 33.05 4.95
N ALA A 141 26.30 32.42 3.81
CA ALA A 141 24.95 32.37 3.26
C ALA A 141 23.94 31.75 4.24
N ARG A 142 24.35 30.72 5.00
CA ARG A 142 23.49 30.14 6.03
C ARG A 142 23.30 31.06 7.23
N ILE A 143 24.35 31.77 7.67
CA ILE A 143 24.23 32.77 8.75
C ILE A 143 23.26 33.88 8.32
N ASP A 144 23.39 34.41 7.10
CA ASP A 144 22.51 35.46 6.57
C ASP A 144 21.04 34.99 6.51
N SER A 145 20.80 33.73 6.09
CA SER A 145 19.47 33.10 6.14
C SER A 145 18.92 33.00 7.57
N LEU A 146 19.73 32.64 8.56
CA LEU A 146 19.27 32.58 9.95
C LEU A 146 18.99 33.96 10.56
N VAL A 147 19.71 34.99 10.10
CA VAL A 147 19.44 36.38 10.49
C VAL A 147 18.14 36.87 9.85
N SER A 148 17.90 36.58 8.56
CA SER A 148 16.65 36.96 7.90
C SER A 148 15.43 36.22 8.44
N GLU A 149 15.59 34.96 8.88
CA GLU A 149 14.57 34.18 9.60
C GLU A 149 14.37 34.65 11.06
N GLY A 150 15.19 35.58 11.57
CA GLY A 150 15.10 36.09 12.93
C GLY A 150 15.54 35.11 14.02
N VAL A 151 16.29 34.06 13.64
CA VAL A 151 16.86 33.07 14.56
C VAL A 151 18.12 33.62 15.23
N LEU A 152 18.95 34.35 14.47
CA LEU A 152 20.16 35.00 14.96
C LEU A 152 20.01 36.52 14.92
N GLY A 153 20.68 37.21 15.85
CA GLY A 153 20.78 38.67 15.88
C GLY A 153 22.14 39.10 16.42
N PRO A 154 22.61 40.30 16.05
CA PRO A 154 23.86 40.84 16.58
C PRO A 154 23.75 41.06 18.10
N ILE A 155 24.87 40.88 18.78
CA ILE A 155 25.05 41.15 20.21
C ILE A 155 26.27 42.07 20.37
N ASP A 156 26.23 42.93 21.39
CA ASP A 156 27.33 43.85 21.73
C ASP A 156 28.47 43.14 22.48
#